data_AF-A0A9E0LAF9-F1
#
_entry.id   AF-A0A9E0LAF9-F1
#
_cell.length_a   1.000
_cell.length_b   1.000
_cell.length_c   1.000
_cell.angle_alpha   90.00
_cell.angle_beta   90.00
_cell.angle_gamma   90.00
#
_symmetry.space_group_name_H-M   'P 1'
#
loop_
_entity.id
_entity.type
_entity.pdbx_description
1 polymer ?
#
loop_
_entity_poly.entity_id
_entity_poly.type
_entity_poly.pdbx_seq_one_letter_code
_entity_poly.pdbx_strand_id
1 'polypeptide(L)'
;MNFFKKTMGGMAFFATILSLCVGFFPLNAMAATITSYSVVLSRLKVSELSNQEIKFVTPTGVGAGGIITLTYSGEWSLTPITEDDVDFAIGTTNNCTSATFNEAATNTTPSGATWGIAKSGQVITLTSGTGTVTADRCVRFRVGTNAVSSGTGANQITNPTDVDDDDTVVVGGSFGDTGTSAVDIITDDQVVVTATVQPTLTFAISDNTIEFGNLSASDDTFADNAAGNATEVEAHTLAAGTNAAGGYIITLTGNTLTDGAKTITAIGASNTATSVGSEQFGVRFTASGGSGAVTAPYAAAGFAFDSAAFPDEIAASTIPSATTTYSARYIANIASNTEAGSYSATLTYVATGSF
;
A
#
# COMPACT_ATOMS: atom_id res chain seq x y z
N MET A 1 36.56 50.08 101.79
CA MET A 1 35.24 50.72 101.63
C MET A 1 34.26 49.65 101.20
N ASN A 2 33.31 49.35 102.09
CA ASN A 2 32.05 48.63 101.94
C ASN A 2 32.06 47.21 101.30
N PHE A 3 31.88 46.15 102.09
CA PHE A 3 30.63 45.62 102.68
C PHE A 3 29.80 44.76 101.71
N PHE A 4 29.56 43.52 102.15
CA PHE A 4 28.32 42.73 101.99
C PHE A 4 28.06 42.11 100.61
N LYS A 5 27.49 40.90 100.45
CA LYS A 5 26.91 39.91 101.36
C LYS A 5 26.49 38.68 100.52
N LYS A 6 26.46 37.51 101.19
CA LYS A 6 25.45 36.42 101.12
C LYS A 6 25.36 35.57 99.84
N THR A 7 25.74 34.29 99.86
CA THR A 7 25.15 33.08 100.49
C THR A 7 24.01 32.42 99.71
N MET A 8 24.17 31.11 99.53
CA MET A 8 23.20 29.99 99.69
C MET A 8 22.52 29.36 98.46
N GLY A 9 22.52 28.01 98.49
CA GLY A 9 21.65 27.06 97.78
C GLY A 9 22.39 26.35 96.64
N GLY A 10 22.74 25.06 96.66
CA GLY A 10 22.11 23.90 97.28
C GLY A 10 21.23 23.16 96.26
N MET A 11 21.47 21.85 96.06
CA MET A 11 20.81 20.89 95.13
C MET A 11 21.25 20.95 93.65
N ALA A 12 21.34 19.88 92.87
CA ALA A 12 21.42 18.43 93.04
C ALA A 12 21.50 17.84 91.61
N PHE A 13 21.91 16.57 91.50
CA PHE A 13 21.51 15.62 90.43
C PHE A 13 22.23 15.60 89.05
N PHE A 14 22.98 14.51 88.85
CA PHE A 14 22.99 13.64 87.66
C PHE A 14 23.05 14.30 86.26
N ALA A 15 24.25 14.38 85.68
CA ALA A 15 24.43 14.45 84.23
C ALA A 15 24.95 13.09 83.73
N THR A 16 23.98 12.23 83.47
CA THR A 16 24.07 10.94 82.78
C THR A 16 24.71 11.04 81.40
N ILE A 17 25.50 10.01 81.10
CA ILE A 17 25.91 9.57 79.76
C ILE A 17 24.73 9.67 78.79
N LEU A 18 24.77 10.65 77.87
CA LEU A 18 23.87 10.72 76.73
C LEU A 18 24.55 10.00 75.55
N SER A 19 24.52 8.67 75.61
CA SER A 19 24.44 7.86 74.41
C SER A 19 23.07 8.13 73.80
N LEU A 20 23.02 8.87 72.69
CA LEU A 20 21.88 8.84 71.81
C LEU A 20 22.39 8.58 70.40
N CYS A 21 22.21 7.33 70.00
CA CYS A 21 22.17 6.86 68.63
C CYS A 21 21.65 7.96 67.70
N VAL A 22 22.53 8.52 66.87
CA VAL A 22 22.09 9.07 65.60
C VAL A 22 21.57 7.86 64.85
N GLY A 23 20.26 7.65 64.94
CA GLY A 23 19.58 6.64 64.17
C GLY A 23 19.96 6.85 62.72
N PHE A 24 20.70 5.89 62.18
CA PHE A 24 20.48 5.47 60.81
C PHE A 24 18.99 5.12 60.73
N PHE A 25 18.15 6.12 60.48
CA PHE A 25 16.88 5.84 59.85
C PHE A 25 17.28 5.34 58.47
N PRO A 26 17.09 4.06 58.11
CA PRO A 26 17.05 3.72 56.71
C PRO A 26 16.02 4.68 56.10
N LEU A 27 16.46 5.54 55.19
CA LEU A 27 15.54 6.21 54.28
C LEU A 27 14.84 5.05 53.57
N ASN A 28 13.63 4.73 54.01
CA ASN A 28 12.80 3.76 53.32
C ASN A 28 12.64 4.33 51.90
N ALA A 29 13.20 3.66 50.90
CA ALA A 29 12.90 3.96 49.51
C ALA A 29 11.38 3.84 49.39
N MET A 30 10.70 4.96 49.17
CA MET A 30 9.26 4.97 49.03
C MET A 30 8.97 4.45 47.62
N ALA A 31 8.44 3.23 47.53
CA ALA A 31 7.89 2.70 46.30
C ALA A 31 6.71 3.58 45.84
N ALA A 32 6.71 4.05 44.59
CA ALA A 32 5.59 4.79 44.00
C ALA A 32 4.95 4.01 42.83
N THR A 33 3.71 4.33 42.49
CA THR A 33 3.08 3.75 41.29
C THR A 33 3.52 4.51 40.05
N ILE A 34 4.04 3.80 39.05
CA ILE A 34 4.38 4.42 37.75
C ILE A 34 3.14 5.00 37.08
N THR A 35 3.32 6.02 36.25
CA THR A 35 2.22 6.64 35.50
C THR A 35 2.46 6.57 34.00
N SER A 36 1.43 6.81 33.19
CA SER A 36 1.48 6.70 31.73
C SER A 36 2.03 5.36 31.23
N TYR A 37 1.74 4.27 31.97
CA TYR A 37 2.22 2.95 31.62
C TYR A 37 1.50 2.46 30.35
N SER A 38 2.27 2.05 29.35
CA SER A 38 1.76 1.46 28.11
C SER A 38 2.67 0.35 27.64
N VAL A 39 2.06 -0.75 27.19
CA VAL A 39 2.73 -1.86 26.51
C VAL A 39 2.09 -1.98 25.13
N VAL A 40 2.84 -1.67 24.08
CA VAL A 40 2.35 -1.74 22.71
C VAL A 40 3.01 -2.90 22.00
N LEU A 41 2.20 -3.81 21.48
CA LEU A 41 2.62 -4.97 20.70
C LEU A 41 2.45 -4.71 19.21
N SER A 42 3.37 -5.22 18.39
CA SER A 42 3.21 -5.19 16.93
C SER A 42 2.17 -6.18 16.41
N ARG A 43 1.90 -7.25 17.18
CA ARG A 43 0.95 -8.33 16.91
C ARG A 43 0.29 -8.75 18.22
N LEU A 44 -1.01 -8.99 18.21
CA LEU A 44 -1.78 -9.50 19.36
C LEU A 44 -2.18 -10.97 19.19
N LYS A 45 -1.88 -11.55 18.02
CA LYS A 45 -2.19 -12.95 17.74
C LYS A 45 -1.47 -13.91 18.69
N VAL A 46 -2.19 -14.93 19.17
CA VAL A 46 -1.63 -16.04 19.98
C VAL A 46 -0.42 -16.66 19.28
N SER A 47 0.62 -17.01 20.04
CA SER A 47 1.84 -17.67 19.56
C SER A 47 2.57 -16.94 18.41
N GLU A 48 2.26 -15.67 18.16
CA GLU A 48 2.90 -14.87 17.13
C GLU A 48 4.10 -14.12 17.69
N LEU A 49 5.14 -13.94 16.87
CA LEU A 49 6.26 -13.07 17.21
C LEU A 49 5.84 -11.60 17.20
N SER A 50 6.13 -10.90 18.29
CA SER A 50 5.73 -9.50 18.47
C SER A 50 6.87 -8.65 19.02
N ASN A 51 7.15 -7.55 18.32
CA ASN A 51 7.93 -6.44 18.88
C ASN A 51 7.09 -5.75 19.95
N GLN A 52 7.76 -5.27 20.98
CA GLN A 52 7.11 -4.53 22.06
C GLN A 52 7.75 -3.15 22.24
N GLU A 53 6.93 -2.16 22.57
CA GLU A 53 7.37 -0.87 23.06
C GLU A 53 6.68 -0.60 24.40
N ILE A 54 7.49 -0.55 25.46
CA ILE A 54 7.02 -0.33 26.82
C ILE A 54 7.42 1.08 27.25
N LYS A 55 6.48 1.87 27.75
CA LYS A 55 6.74 3.23 28.24
C LYS A 55 6.08 3.46 29.58
N PHE A 56 6.74 4.18 30.46
CA PHE A 56 6.16 4.64 31.71
C PHE A 56 6.95 5.82 32.28
N VAL A 57 6.33 6.58 33.17
CA VAL A 57 6.99 7.60 33.98
C VAL A 57 7.35 7.02 35.33
N THR A 58 8.61 7.13 35.72
CA THR A 58 9.10 6.80 37.07
C THR A 58 8.98 8.02 37.98
N PRO A 59 8.07 8.03 38.99
CA PRO A 59 7.92 9.18 39.88
C PRO A 59 9.16 9.42 40.74
N THR A 60 9.89 8.37 41.13
CA THR A 60 11.05 8.50 42.03
C THR A 60 12.40 8.51 41.31
N GLY A 61 12.43 8.11 40.04
CA GLY A 61 13.64 8.01 39.23
C GLY A 61 14.41 6.71 39.52
N VAL A 62 15.59 6.59 38.90
CA VAL A 62 16.46 5.41 39.08
C VAL A 62 17.86 5.89 39.43
N GLY A 63 18.33 5.51 40.61
CA GLY A 63 19.70 5.78 41.05
C GLY A 63 20.74 4.83 40.43
N ALA A 64 22.02 5.15 40.61
CA ALA A 64 23.13 4.27 40.27
C ALA A 64 22.98 2.91 40.99
N GLY A 65 23.22 1.80 40.28
CA GLY A 65 22.97 0.45 40.80
C GLY A 65 21.49 0.05 40.90
N GLY A 66 20.56 0.94 40.55
CA GLY A 66 19.12 0.65 40.55
C GLY A 66 18.74 -0.38 39.49
N ILE A 67 17.74 -1.19 39.80
CA ILE A 67 17.25 -2.27 38.95
C ILE A 67 15.81 -1.98 38.55
N ILE A 68 15.51 -2.09 37.24
CA ILE A 68 14.16 -2.18 36.68
C ILE A 68 13.96 -3.61 36.16
N THR A 69 12.81 -4.21 36.44
CA THR A 69 12.40 -5.50 35.90
C THR A 69 11.12 -5.33 35.07
N LEU A 70 11.08 -5.95 33.90
CA LEU A 70 9.85 -6.23 33.15
C LEU A 70 9.51 -7.70 33.36
N THR A 71 8.47 -7.99 34.11
CA THR A 71 8.01 -9.34 34.42
C THR A 71 6.73 -9.64 33.66
N TYR A 72 6.80 -10.60 32.74
CA TYR A 72 5.65 -11.05 31.97
C TYR A 72 4.87 -12.12 32.76
N SER A 73 3.56 -12.21 32.55
CA SER A 73 2.71 -13.32 33.03
C SER A 73 3.20 -14.66 32.49
N GLY A 74 2.55 -15.75 32.91
CA GLY A 74 2.81 -17.06 32.32
C GLY A 74 2.68 -17.04 30.79
N GLU A 75 3.19 -18.08 30.12
CA GLU A 75 2.99 -18.35 28.69
C GLU A 75 3.76 -17.49 27.68
N TRP A 76 4.17 -16.27 28.02
CA TRP A 76 5.08 -15.50 27.17
C TRP A 76 6.41 -16.23 26.97
N SER A 77 6.83 -16.39 25.71
CA SER A 77 8.16 -16.95 25.40
C SER A 77 9.16 -15.85 25.09
N LEU A 78 10.02 -15.58 26.07
CA LEU A 78 11.18 -14.69 25.95
C LEU A 78 12.46 -15.46 25.60
N THR A 79 12.35 -16.75 25.27
CA THR A 79 13.50 -17.65 25.07
C THR A 79 14.57 -17.10 24.10
N PRO A 80 14.22 -16.51 22.94
CA PRO A 80 15.23 -16.05 22.00
C PRO A 80 15.79 -14.67 22.33
N ILE A 81 15.24 -13.94 23.32
CA ILE A 81 15.64 -12.57 23.62
C ILE A 81 17.06 -12.52 24.22
N THR A 82 17.90 -11.72 23.59
CA THR A 82 19.24 -11.36 24.01
C THR A 82 19.33 -9.86 24.33
N GLU A 83 20.52 -9.37 24.67
CA GLU A 83 20.70 -7.95 24.99
C GLU A 83 20.53 -7.04 23.77
N ASP A 84 21.00 -7.47 22.59
CA ASP A 84 20.84 -6.72 21.32
C ASP A 84 19.36 -6.54 20.93
N ASP A 85 18.46 -7.35 21.49
CA ASP A 85 17.02 -7.29 21.26
C ASP A 85 16.31 -6.32 22.21
N VAL A 86 17.02 -5.61 23.10
CA VAL A 86 16.42 -4.70 24.07
C VAL A 86 17.16 -3.35 24.07
N ASP A 87 16.43 -2.29 23.73
CA ASP A 87 16.89 -0.91 23.92
C ASP A 87 16.26 -0.30 25.17
N PHE A 88 17.01 0.56 25.85
CA PHE A 88 16.52 1.41 26.93
C PHE A 88 16.79 2.88 26.63
N ALA A 89 15.78 3.73 26.81
CA ALA A 89 15.88 5.16 26.54
C ALA A 89 15.21 6.01 27.62
N ILE A 90 15.74 7.21 27.83
CA ILE A 90 15.24 8.18 28.81
C ILE A 90 14.62 9.36 28.05
N GLY A 91 13.37 9.66 28.36
CA GLY A 91 12.63 10.78 27.80
C GLY A 91 13.11 12.12 28.36
N THR A 92 13.03 13.17 27.55
CA THR A 92 13.33 14.54 27.99
C THR A 92 12.29 15.13 28.94
N THR A 93 11.08 14.55 29.00
CA THR A 93 9.94 15.00 29.81
C THR A 93 9.23 13.81 30.48
N ASN A 94 8.20 14.08 31.29
CA ASN A 94 7.29 13.07 31.86
C ASN A 94 6.09 12.74 30.94
N ASN A 95 6.04 13.24 29.71
CA ASN A 95 4.96 12.94 28.79
C ASN A 95 5.44 11.91 27.76
N CYS A 96 5.12 10.63 27.97
CA CYS A 96 5.58 9.53 27.12
C CYS A 96 5.10 9.57 25.65
N THR A 97 4.11 10.41 25.33
CA THR A 97 3.62 10.61 23.95
C THR A 97 4.44 11.65 23.20
N SER A 98 4.97 12.68 23.88
CA SER A 98 5.67 13.81 23.25
C SER A 98 7.16 13.92 23.64
N ALA A 99 7.64 13.11 24.58
CA ALA A 99 9.04 13.07 24.95
C ALA A 99 9.92 12.69 23.75
N THR A 100 11.03 13.40 23.59
CA THR A 100 12.15 12.90 22.80
C THR A 100 12.94 11.93 23.67
N PHE A 101 13.33 10.79 23.11
CA PHE A 101 14.05 9.75 23.85
C PHE A 101 15.53 9.78 23.50
N ASN A 102 16.37 9.83 24.53
CA ASN A 102 17.80 9.66 24.42
C ASN A 102 18.12 8.21 24.77
N GLU A 103 18.67 7.46 23.80
CA GLU A 103 19.07 6.07 24.03
C GLU A 103 20.18 6.01 25.08
N ALA A 104 20.04 5.09 26.03
CA ALA A 104 21.09 4.76 26.97
C ALA A 104 21.97 3.67 26.37
N ALA A 105 23.28 3.73 26.60
CA ALA A 105 24.15 2.63 26.27
C ALA A 105 23.81 1.41 27.14
N THR A 106 23.67 0.25 26.52
CA THR A 106 23.40 -1.02 27.21
C THR A 106 24.48 -2.04 26.90
N ASN A 107 24.57 -3.08 27.74
CA ASN A 107 25.39 -4.26 27.52
C ASN A 107 24.85 -5.41 28.39
N THR A 108 25.38 -6.62 28.26
CA THR A 108 25.08 -7.75 29.15
C THR A 108 25.50 -7.53 30.62
N THR A 109 26.52 -6.70 30.87
CA THR A 109 27.02 -6.40 32.24
C THR A 109 27.06 -4.89 32.47
N PRO A 110 26.49 -4.38 33.57
CA PRO A 110 26.52 -2.95 33.87
C PRO A 110 27.95 -2.48 34.18
N SER A 111 28.36 -1.34 33.62
CA SER A 111 29.68 -0.75 33.86
C SER A 111 29.67 0.73 33.49
N GLY A 112 30.21 1.59 34.37
CA GLY A 112 30.12 3.04 34.17
C GLY A 112 28.67 3.47 33.90
N ALA A 113 28.44 4.38 32.96
CA ALA A 113 27.09 4.83 32.61
C ALA A 113 26.24 3.80 31.82
N THR A 114 26.82 2.65 31.45
CA THR A 114 26.15 1.60 30.68
C THR A 114 25.20 0.78 31.57
N TRP A 115 24.02 0.48 31.04
CA TRP A 115 23.00 -0.33 31.71
C TRP A 115 23.13 -1.80 31.33
N GLY A 116 23.12 -2.69 32.31
CA GLY A 116 23.16 -4.13 32.13
C GLY A 116 21.79 -4.71 31.80
N ILE A 117 21.65 -5.49 30.74
CA ILE A 117 20.41 -6.22 30.40
C ILE A 117 20.65 -7.72 30.55
N ALA A 118 19.77 -8.36 31.30
CA ALA A 118 19.76 -9.81 31.48
C ALA A 118 18.35 -10.35 31.37
N LYS A 119 18.20 -11.57 30.83
CA LYS A 119 16.92 -12.28 30.73
C LYS A 119 16.97 -13.57 31.54
N SER A 120 15.98 -13.79 32.40
CA SER A 120 15.80 -15.06 33.12
C SER A 120 14.32 -15.41 33.20
N GLY A 121 13.93 -16.61 32.73
CA GLY A 121 12.52 -16.98 32.61
C GLY A 121 11.72 -15.93 31.82
N GLN A 122 10.70 -15.37 32.48
CA GLN A 122 9.74 -14.36 32.01
C GLN A 122 10.15 -12.94 32.44
N VAL A 123 11.38 -12.74 32.91
CA VAL A 123 11.84 -11.46 33.45
C VAL A 123 13.00 -10.93 32.61
N ILE A 124 12.82 -9.71 32.10
CA ILE A 124 13.92 -8.88 31.58
C ILE A 124 14.35 -7.95 32.73
N THR A 125 15.62 -8.00 33.09
CA THR A 125 16.21 -7.19 34.17
C THR A 125 17.17 -6.18 33.56
N LEU A 126 16.91 -4.90 33.79
CA LEU A 126 17.79 -3.78 33.48
C LEU A 126 18.45 -3.31 34.78
N THR A 127 19.77 -3.35 34.85
CA THR A 127 20.57 -2.92 36.01
C THR A 127 21.40 -1.70 35.64
N SER A 128 21.26 -0.60 36.38
CA SER A 128 22.16 0.55 36.22
C SER A 128 23.58 0.21 36.69
N GLY A 129 24.60 0.60 35.92
CA GLY A 129 25.94 0.80 36.48
C GLY A 129 25.95 2.08 37.34
N THR A 130 26.26 3.20 36.70
CA THR A 130 26.24 4.55 37.27
C THR A 130 25.27 5.48 36.53
N GLY A 131 24.59 4.99 35.49
CA GLY A 131 23.55 5.75 34.80
C GLY A 131 22.37 6.04 35.74
N THR A 132 21.67 7.14 35.51
CA THR A 132 20.52 7.51 36.36
C THR A 132 19.36 7.98 35.51
N VAL A 133 18.14 7.73 35.99
CA VAL A 133 16.92 8.36 35.47
C VAL A 133 16.48 9.40 36.49
N THR A 134 16.33 10.66 36.08
CA THR A 134 15.78 11.69 36.96
C THR A 134 14.33 11.33 37.31
N ALA A 135 13.91 11.61 38.54
CA ALA A 135 12.50 11.54 38.94
C ALA A 135 11.59 12.30 37.97
N ASP A 136 10.36 11.81 37.83
CA ASP A 136 9.35 12.36 36.92
C ASP A 136 9.87 12.45 35.47
N ARG A 137 10.41 11.33 34.98
CA ARG A 137 10.81 11.16 33.58
C ARG A 137 10.17 9.93 32.98
N CYS A 138 9.75 10.08 31.73
CA CYS A 138 9.36 8.94 30.93
C CYS A 138 10.60 8.11 30.60
N VAL A 139 10.47 6.79 30.63
CA VAL A 139 11.43 5.85 30.08
C VAL A 139 10.76 4.99 29.02
N ARG A 140 11.56 4.44 28.11
CA ARG A 140 11.09 3.55 27.06
C ARG A 140 11.99 2.34 26.97
N PHE A 141 11.36 1.18 26.84
CA PHE A 141 11.99 -0.05 26.38
C PHE A 141 11.48 -0.36 24.98
N ARG A 142 12.36 -0.81 24.11
CA ARG A 142 11.97 -1.55 22.90
C ARG A 142 12.49 -2.95 23.03
N VAL A 143 11.64 -3.93 22.73
CA VAL A 143 12.00 -5.34 22.77
C VAL A 143 11.67 -5.98 21.44
N GLY A 144 12.69 -6.51 20.79
CA GLY A 144 12.61 -7.26 19.56
C GLY A 144 13.43 -6.64 18.44
N THR A 145 13.01 -6.83 17.18
CA THR A 145 13.68 -6.26 15.99
C THR A 145 13.54 -4.74 15.87
N ASN A 146 12.74 -4.12 16.73
CA ASN A 146 12.65 -2.67 16.87
C ASN A 146 13.73 -2.08 17.79
N ALA A 147 14.54 -2.91 18.47
CA ALA A 147 15.74 -2.48 19.18
C ALA A 147 16.90 -2.33 18.18
N VAL A 148 17.50 -1.14 18.11
CA VAL A 148 18.52 -0.77 17.14
C VAL A 148 19.69 0.03 17.74
N SER A 149 19.66 0.33 19.04
CA SER A 149 20.66 1.18 19.70
C SER A 149 21.68 0.40 20.53
N SER A 150 21.28 -0.71 21.15
CA SER A 150 22.14 -1.66 21.89
C SER A 150 22.92 -2.61 20.97
N GLY A 151 22.35 -2.82 19.79
CA GLY A 151 22.75 -3.70 18.69
C GLY A 151 21.61 -3.64 17.67
N THR A 152 21.61 -4.50 16.64
CA THR A 152 20.42 -4.67 15.80
C THR A 152 19.68 -5.92 16.28
N GLY A 153 18.53 -5.72 16.93
CA GLY A 153 17.68 -6.82 17.39
C GLY A 153 17.31 -7.76 16.25
N ALA A 154 17.39 -9.06 16.53
CA ALA A 154 17.12 -10.14 15.57
C ALA A 154 15.98 -11.06 16.03
N ASN A 155 15.65 -11.03 17.32
CA ASN A 155 14.64 -11.88 17.93
C ASN A 155 13.41 -11.06 18.33
N GLN A 156 12.32 -11.73 18.69
CA GLN A 156 11.08 -11.11 19.17
C GLN A 156 10.51 -11.99 20.29
N ILE A 157 9.66 -11.41 21.13
CA ILE A 157 8.91 -12.19 22.11
C ILE A 157 7.80 -12.93 21.36
N THR A 158 7.61 -14.22 21.65
CA THR A 158 6.41 -14.94 21.21
C THR A 158 5.29 -14.64 22.19
N ASN A 159 4.16 -14.17 21.65
CA ASN A 159 2.94 -13.97 22.42
C ASN A 159 2.48 -15.28 23.08
N PRO A 160 1.71 -15.18 24.17
CA PRO A 160 1.07 -16.29 24.88
C PRO A 160 0.35 -17.28 23.97
N THR A 161 0.22 -18.50 24.48
CA THR A 161 -0.29 -19.63 23.71
C THR A 161 -1.81 -19.66 23.67
N ASP A 162 -2.45 -19.13 24.69
CA ASP A 162 -3.90 -19.06 24.80
C ASP A 162 -4.44 -17.64 24.48
N VAL A 163 -5.75 -17.57 24.27
CA VAL A 163 -6.49 -16.31 24.09
C VAL A 163 -6.99 -15.89 25.46
N ASP A 164 -6.54 -14.74 25.95
CA ASP A 164 -7.00 -14.18 27.22
C ASP A 164 -6.84 -12.65 27.27
N ASP A 165 -7.47 -12.05 28.29
CA ASP A 165 -7.43 -10.63 28.60
C ASP A 165 -6.73 -10.33 29.95
N ASP A 166 -6.07 -11.33 30.54
CA ASP A 166 -5.43 -11.25 31.85
C ASP A 166 -3.90 -11.46 31.83
N ASP A 167 -3.31 -11.60 30.65
CA ASP A 167 -1.88 -11.44 30.44
C ASP A 167 -1.37 -10.09 30.92
N THR A 168 -0.22 -10.10 31.60
CA THR A 168 0.34 -8.88 32.21
C THR A 168 1.82 -8.69 31.96
N VAL A 169 2.22 -7.41 31.91
CA VAL A 169 3.61 -6.99 32.05
C VAL A 169 3.73 -6.10 33.27
N VAL A 170 4.52 -6.53 34.25
CA VAL A 170 4.74 -5.84 35.52
C VAL A 170 6.10 -5.16 35.51
N VAL A 171 6.12 -3.84 35.74
CA VAL A 171 7.32 -3.08 36.06
C VAL A 171 7.57 -3.14 37.55
N GLY A 172 8.81 -3.42 37.94
CA GLY A 172 9.26 -3.43 39.34
C GLY A 172 10.79 -3.37 39.44
N GLY A 173 11.34 -3.76 40.59
CA GLY A 173 12.80 -3.84 40.81
C GLY A 173 13.26 -3.05 42.04
N SER A 174 14.57 -2.88 42.19
CA SER A 174 15.15 -2.21 43.37
C SER A 174 15.00 -0.69 43.35
N PHE A 175 14.64 -0.09 42.21
CA PHE A 175 14.36 1.35 42.12
C PHE A 175 13.06 1.75 42.87
N GLY A 176 12.18 0.78 43.15
CA GLY A 176 11.04 0.94 44.04
C GLY A 176 9.72 1.21 43.34
N ASP A 177 9.67 1.85 42.17
CA ASP A 177 8.38 2.09 41.51
C ASP A 177 7.81 0.81 40.90
N THR A 178 6.47 0.70 40.89
CA THR A 178 5.78 -0.47 40.35
C THR A 178 4.57 -0.09 39.51
N GLY A 179 4.21 -0.97 38.57
CA GLY A 179 2.93 -0.91 37.86
C GLY A 179 2.70 -2.12 36.98
N THR A 180 1.43 -2.40 36.71
CA THR A 180 0.99 -3.55 35.93
C THR A 180 0.14 -3.07 34.77
N SER A 181 0.39 -3.60 33.58
CA SER A 181 -0.44 -3.41 32.39
C SER A 181 -0.97 -4.77 32.00
N ALA A 182 -2.28 -4.85 31.75
CA ALA A 182 -2.85 -5.99 31.04
C ALA A 182 -2.54 -5.86 29.53
N VAL A 183 -2.45 -6.99 28.84
CA VAL A 183 -2.34 -7.11 27.39
C VAL A 183 -3.38 -8.14 26.95
N ASP A 184 -4.12 -7.84 25.89
CA ASP A 184 -5.14 -8.73 25.34
C ASP A 184 -4.53 -9.56 24.20
N ILE A 185 -4.63 -10.88 24.26
CA ILE A 185 -4.15 -11.80 23.24
C ILE A 185 -5.35 -12.42 22.53
N ILE A 186 -5.40 -12.25 21.21
CA ILE A 186 -6.56 -12.62 20.39
C ILE A 186 -6.21 -13.69 19.36
N THR A 187 -7.21 -14.37 18.83
CA THR A 187 -7.00 -15.43 17.84
C THR A 187 -6.39 -14.92 16.53
N ASP A 188 -6.90 -13.79 16.03
CA ASP A 188 -6.48 -13.19 14.76
C ASP A 188 -6.53 -11.67 14.86
N ASP A 189 -5.45 -11.02 14.44
CA ASP A 189 -5.25 -9.57 14.52
C ASP A 189 -5.18 -8.90 13.14
N GLN A 190 -5.58 -9.62 12.08
CA GLN A 190 -5.56 -9.15 10.70
C GLN A 190 -6.90 -9.32 10.00
N VAL A 191 -7.28 -8.32 9.21
CA VAL A 191 -8.43 -8.36 8.31
C VAL A 191 -7.94 -8.39 6.87
N VAL A 192 -8.26 -9.47 6.15
CA VAL A 192 -7.96 -9.59 4.72
C VAL A 192 -9.11 -8.99 3.91
N VAL A 193 -8.80 -8.03 3.03
CA VAL A 193 -9.79 -7.33 2.18
C VAL A 193 -9.53 -7.70 0.71
N THR A 194 -10.55 -8.21 0.02
CA THR A 194 -10.46 -8.67 -1.38
C THR A 194 -11.59 -8.11 -2.26
N ALA A 195 -11.33 -7.99 -3.57
CA ALA A 195 -12.30 -7.56 -4.56
C ALA A 195 -12.03 -8.23 -5.93
N THR A 196 -13.07 -8.35 -6.76
CA THR A 196 -13.00 -8.96 -8.10
C THR A 196 -13.57 -8.00 -9.15
N VAL A 197 -12.87 -7.87 -10.30
CA VAL A 197 -13.33 -7.10 -11.48
C VAL A 197 -13.70 -8.08 -12.60
N GLN A 198 -14.92 -7.98 -13.14
CA GLN A 198 -15.39 -8.85 -14.23
C GLN A 198 -14.91 -8.37 -15.61
N PRO A 199 -14.67 -9.29 -16.57
CA PRO A 199 -14.29 -8.94 -17.94
C PRO A 199 -15.42 -8.24 -18.71
N THR A 200 -15.11 -7.21 -19.50
CA THR A 200 -16.06 -6.47 -20.32
C THR A 200 -15.53 -6.19 -21.73
N LEU A 201 -16.41 -6.32 -22.74
CA LEU A 201 -16.19 -5.91 -24.12
C LEU A 201 -17.47 -5.24 -24.62
N THR A 202 -17.35 -4.05 -25.20
CA THR A 202 -18.45 -3.33 -25.88
C THR A 202 -18.11 -3.19 -27.36
N PHE A 203 -19.12 -3.35 -28.23
CA PHE A 203 -18.99 -3.13 -29.66
C PHE A 203 -20.31 -2.61 -30.24
N ALA A 204 -20.26 -1.56 -31.06
CA ALA A 204 -21.44 -0.97 -31.71
C ALA A 204 -21.10 -0.46 -33.11
N ILE A 205 -22.11 -0.44 -33.98
CA ILE A 205 -22.07 0.11 -35.35
C ILE A 205 -23.15 1.19 -35.43
N SER A 206 -22.80 2.40 -35.90
CA SER A 206 -23.74 3.53 -35.89
C SER A 206 -24.82 3.45 -36.97
N ASP A 207 -24.52 2.80 -38.10
CA ASP A 207 -25.46 2.60 -39.21
C ASP A 207 -25.20 1.25 -39.90
N ASN A 208 -26.26 0.59 -40.35
CA ASN A 208 -26.20 -0.68 -41.06
C ASN A 208 -26.48 -0.54 -42.57
N THR A 209 -26.80 0.67 -43.04
CA THR A 209 -27.05 0.97 -44.45
C THR A 209 -26.23 2.19 -44.86
N ILE A 210 -25.43 2.03 -45.91
CA ILE A 210 -24.70 3.13 -46.55
C ILE A 210 -24.91 3.04 -48.06
N GLU A 211 -24.93 4.19 -48.72
CA GLU A 211 -25.28 4.30 -50.13
C GLU A 211 -24.24 5.10 -50.89
N PHE A 212 -23.93 4.67 -52.12
CA PHE A 212 -23.08 5.41 -53.06
C PHE A 212 -23.89 6.24 -54.07
N GLY A 213 -25.21 6.04 -54.14
CA GLY A 213 -26.04 6.59 -55.21
C GLY A 213 -25.61 6.13 -56.60
N ASN A 214 -25.64 7.06 -57.55
CA ASN A 214 -25.19 6.81 -58.92
C ASN A 214 -23.67 6.91 -59.02
N LEU A 215 -23.01 5.79 -59.31
CA LEU A 215 -21.56 5.76 -59.54
C LEU A 215 -21.17 6.50 -60.82
N SER A 216 -19.99 7.11 -60.80
CA SER A 216 -19.42 7.87 -61.91
C SER A 216 -18.13 7.24 -62.43
N ALA A 217 -17.91 7.35 -63.75
CA ALA A 217 -16.62 7.07 -64.38
C ALA A 217 -15.72 8.32 -64.48
N SER A 218 -16.25 9.51 -64.17
CA SER A 218 -15.53 10.78 -64.27
C SER A 218 -15.05 11.34 -62.93
N ASP A 219 -15.56 10.83 -61.81
CA ASP A 219 -15.31 11.34 -60.47
C ASP A 219 -15.35 10.20 -59.45
N ASP A 220 -14.69 10.39 -58.31
CA ASP A 220 -14.77 9.47 -57.18
C ASP A 220 -16.17 9.50 -56.54
N THR A 221 -16.71 8.35 -56.18
CA THR A 221 -17.99 8.26 -55.43
C THR A 221 -17.77 7.68 -54.05
N PHE A 222 -18.22 8.40 -53.01
CA PHE A 222 -18.09 8.02 -51.61
C PHE A 222 -19.44 7.63 -51.02
N ALA A 223 -19.44 6.64 -50.12
CA ALA A 223 -20.67 6.25 -49.44
C ALA A 223 -21.02 7.22 -48.30
N ASP A 224 -22.30 7.48 -48.11
CA ASP A 224 -22.86 8.12 -46.92
C ASP A 224 -24.13 7.40 -46.45
N ASN A 225 -24.85 7.97 -45.47
CA ASN A 225 -26.10 7.42 -44.96
C ASN A 225 -27.35 7.94 -45.71
N ALA A 226 -27.17 8.43 -46.94
CA ALA A 226 -28.23 9.03 -47.74
C ALA A 226 -28.18 8.53 -49.19
N ALA A 227 -27.44 9.20 -50.08
CA ALA A 227 -27.48 8.94 -51.52
C ALA A 227 -26.08 8.96 -52.17
N GLY A 228 -25.02 8.86 -51.36
CA GLY A 228 -23.64 9.00 -51.79
C GLY A 228 -23.18 10.45 -51.93
N ASN A 229 -21.86 10.61 -52.04
CA ASN A 229 -21.20 11.91 -52.05
C ASN A 229 -20.05 11.95 -53.06
N ALA A 230 -19.84 13.11 -53.70
CA ALA A 230 -18.70 13.35 -54.58
C ALA A 230 -17.44 13.81 -53.82
N THR A 231 -17.58 14.12 -52.53
CA THR A 231 -16.48 14.47 -51.62
C THR A 231 -16.39 13.44 -50.52
N GLU A 232 -15.17 13.13 -50.09
CA GLU A 232 -14.94 12.13 -49.08
C GLU A 232 -15.68 12.43 -47.77
N VAL A 233 -16.56 11.52 -47.37
CA VAL A 233 -17.43 11.66 -46.18
C VAL A 233 -17.33 10.39 -45.31
N GLU A 234 -17.65 10.55 -44.03
CA GLU A 234 -17.79 9.42 -43.10
C GLU A 234 -19.14 8.76 -43.35
N ALA A 235 -19.13 7.45 -43.61
CA ALA A 235 -20.34 6.71 -43.90
C ALA A 235 -20.99 6.16 -42.62
N HIS A 236 -20.18 5.65 -41.69
CA HIS A 236 -20.60 5.20 -40.36
C HIS A 236 -19.41 5.13 -39.41
N THR A 237 -19.67 4.76 -38.15
CA THR A 237 -18.64 4.51 -37.14
C THR A 237 -18.80 3.13 -36.51
N LEU A 238 -17.66 2.55 -36.13
CA LEU A 238 -17.57 1.43 -35.19
C LEU A 238 -17.10 1.97 -33.83
N ALA A 239 -17.64 1.46 -32.72
CA ALA A 239 -17.20 1.86 -31.38
C ALA A 239 -16.87 0.62 -30.53
N ALA A 240 -15.66 0.54 -29.97
CA ALA A 240 -15.21 -0.60 -29.16
C ALA A 240 -14.52 -0.17 -27.86
N GLY A 241 -14.75 -0.90 -26.77
CA GLY A 241 -14.10 -0.68 -25.48
C GLY A 241 -13.97 -1.96 -24.67
N THR A 242 -12.94 -2.08 -23.82
CA THR A 242 -12.70 -3.29 -23.02
C THR A 242 -11.83 -3.02 -21.79
N ASN A 243 -11.99 -3.82 -20.74
CA ASN A 243 -11.05 -3.88 -19.63
C ASN A 243 -10.04 -5.05 -19.74
N ALA A 244 -10.02 -5.76 -20.87
CA ALA A 244 -9.13 -6.87 -21.11
C ALA A 244 -7.65 -6.42 -21.18
N ALA A 245 -6.75 -7.13 -20.50
CA ALA A 245 -5.33 -6.76 -20.44
C ALA A 245 -4.64 -6.79 -21.81
N GLY A 246 -5.05 -7.70 -22.70
CA GLY A 246 -4.62 -7.77 -24.09
C GLY A 246 -5.44 -6.91 -25.06
N GLY A 247 -6.41 -6.14 -24.56
CA GLY A 247 -7.28 -5.29 -25.37
C GLY A 247 -8.27 -6.06 -26.26
N TYR A 248 -8.42 -5.66 -27.52
CA TYR A 248 -9.36 -6.26 -28.47
C TYR A 248 -8.86 -6.20 -29.91
N ILE A 249 -9.45 -7.02 -30.78
CA ILE A 249 -9.26 -6.99 -32.24
C ILE A 249 -10.63 -6.84 -32.91
N ILE A 250 -10.71 -6.03 -33.96
CA ILE A 250 -11.87 -5.90 -34.85
C ILE A 250 -11.49 -6.43 -36.23
N THR A 251 -12.25 -7.41 -36.72
CA THR A 251 -12.09 -7.98 -38.06
C THR A 251 -13.24 -7.61 -38.99
N LEU A 252 -12.95 -7.62 -40.30
CA LEU A 252 -13.88 -7.36 -41.39
C LEU A 252 -13.88 -8.54 -42.37
N THR A 253 -15.07 -8.97 -42.79
CA THR A 253 -15.30 -9.92 -43.89
C THR A 253 -16.43 -9.42 -44.79
N GLY A 254 -16.40 -9.73 -46.08
CA GLY A 254 -17.53 -9.47 -46.98
C GLY A 254 -17.25 -9.85 -48.43
N ASN A 255 -17.96 -9.19 -49.34
CA ASN A 255 -17.73 -9.27 -50.78
C ASN A 255 -17.53 -7.85 -51.34
N THR A 256 -16.98 -7.76 -52.55
CA THR A 256 -17.07 -6.51 -53.32
C THR A 256 -18.51 -6.25 -53.76
N LEU A 257 -18.76 -5.07 -54.33
CA LEU A 257 -20.06 -4.70 -54.89
C LEU A 257 -20.43 -5.61 -56.08
N THR A 258 -21.62 -6.22 -56.05
CA THR A 258 -22.09 -7.17 -57.07
C THR A 258 -23.52 -6.91 -57.54
N ASP A 259 -23.79 -7.16 -58.83
CA ASP A 259 -25.12 -7.26 -59.45
C ASP A 259 -25.22 -8.61 -60.17
N GLY A 260 -25.71 -9.63 -59.47
CA GLY A 260 -25.70 -11.01 -59.95
C GLY A 260 -24.26 -11.51 -60.17
N ALA A 261 -23.89 -11.77 -61.44
CA ALA A 261 -22.55 -12.20 -61.81
C ALA A 261 -21.58 -11.05 -62.12
N LYS A 262 -22.07 -9.80 -62.18
CA LYS A 262 -21.25 -8.61 -62.43
C LYS A 262 -20.64 -8.13 -61.12
N THR A 263 -19.44 -7.58 -61.18
CA THR A 263 -18.73 -7.09 -60.00
C THR A 263 -18.14 -5.72 -60.28
N ILE A 264 -18.05 -4.87 -59.27
CA ILE A 264 -17.07 -3.78 -59.26
C ILE A 264 -15.82 -4.33 -58.59
N THR A 265 -14.70 -4.24 -59.27
CA THR A 265 -13.42 -4.78 -58.79
C THR A 265 -13.02 -4.15 -57.44
N ALA A 266 -12.63 -4.98 -56.47
CA ALA A 266 -12.10 -4.49 -55.19
C ALA A 266 -10.75 -3.78 -55.41
N ILE A 267 -10.48 -2.73 -54.63
CA ILE A 267 -9.25 -1.91 -54.82
C ILE A 267 -7.96 -2.69 -54.47
N GLY A 268 -8.08 -3.77 -53.70
CA GLY A 268 -6.99 -4.69 -53.39
C GLY A 268 -6.46 -4.59 -51.95
N ALA A 269 -5.50 -5.45 -51.61
CA ALA A 269 -4.96 -5.66 -50.26
C ALA A 269 -3.97 -4.60 -49.76
N SER A 270 -3.67 -3.58 -50.57
CA SER A 270 -2.69 -2.54 -50.24
C SER A 270 -3.36 -1.18 -50.18
N ASN A 271 -2.82 -0.29 -49.34
CA ASN A 271 -3.29 1.10 -49.28
C ASN A 271 -3.03 1.77 -50.63
N THR A 272 -4.10 2.08 -51.34
CA THR A 272 -4.04 2.50 -52.74
C THR A 272 -4.85 3.78 -52.94
N ALA A 273 -4.29 4.74 -53.69
CA ALA A 273 -5.02 5.94 -54.08
C ALA A 273 -6.18 5.58 -55.04
N THR A 274 -7.23 6.39 -55.04
CA THR A 274 -8.32 6.23 -56.00
C THR A 274 -7.83 6.51 -57.43
N SER A 275 -8.48 5.85 -58.39
CA SER A 275 -8.19 5.92 -59.82
C SER A 275 -9.51 6.01 -60.58
N VAL A 276 -9.98 7.24 -60.78
CA VAL A 276 -11.18 7.56 -61.55
C VAL A 276 -11.16 6.88 -62.93
N GLY A 277 -12.33 6.41 -63.36
CA GLY A 277 -12.50 5.71 -64.65
C GLY A 277 -12.07 4.24 -64.63
N SER A 278 -11.74 3.70 -63.46
CA SER A 278 -11.51 2.27 -63.23
C SER A 278 -12.45 1.76 -62.14
N GLU A 279 -12.80 0.49 -62.21
CA GLU A 279 -13.57 -0.15 -61.14
C GLU A 279 -12.75 -0.25 -59.86
N GLN A 280 -13.29 0.28 -58.76
CA GLN A 280 -12.69 0.18 -57.44
C GLN A 280 -13.80 0.10 -56.39
N PHE A 281 -13.63 -0.74 -55.38
CA PHE A 281 -14.38 -0.70 -54.13
C PHE A 281 -13.41 -0.84 -52.96
N GLY A 282 -13.46 0.09 -52.01
CA GLY A 282 -12.45 0.20 -50.96
C GLY A 282 -12.98 0.82 -49.68
N VAL A 283 -12.32 0.51 -48.55
CA VAL A 283 -12.60 1.10 -47.24
C VAL A 283 -11.34 1.66 -46.59
N ARG A 284 -11.53 2.70 -45.77
CA ARG A 284 -10.51 3.32 -44.91
C ARG A 284 -11.11 3.60 -43.54
N PHE A 285 -10.31 3.51 -42.48
CA PHE A 285 -10.74 3.87 -41.14
C PHE A 285 -9.80 4.90 -40.50
N THR A 286 -10.35 5.69 -39.57
CA THR A 286 -9.57 6.53 -38.65
C THR A 286 -10.04 6.31 -37.22
N ALA A 287 -9.11 6.23 -36.26
CA ALA A 287 -9.44 6.04 -34.84
C ALA A 287 -9.40 7.34 -34.04
N SER A 288 -10.27 7.46 -33.03
CA SER A 288 -10.25 8.54 -32.04
C SER A 288 -10.82 8.07 -30.69
N GLY A 289 -10.55 8.80 -29.61
CA GLY A 289 -11.03 8.49 -28.27
C GLY A 289 -10.08 7.60 -27.48
N GLY A 290 -10.44 6.32 -27.30
CA GLY A 290 -9.70 5.31 -26.54
C GLY A 290 -8.31 4.97 -27.07
N SER A 291 -7.80 3.80 -26.66
CA SER A 291 -6.43 3.34 -26.95
C SER A 291 -6.31 2.53 -28.24
N GLY A 292 -7.43 2.27 -28.93
CA GLY A 292 -7.43 1.48 -30.15
C GLY A 292 -6.83 2.22 -31.35
N ALA A 293 -6.18 1.48 -32.23
CA ALA A 293 -5.61 1.94 -33.49
C ALA A 293 -6.23 1.20 -34.68
N VAL A 294 -6.17 1.81 -35.86
CA VAL A 294 -6.53 1.16 -37.13
C VAL A 294 -5.33 0.35 -37.62
N THR A 295 -5.57 -0.85 -38.12
CA THR A 295 -4.53 -1.75 -38.62
C THR A 295 -4.25 -1.46 -40.10
N ALA A 296 -2.98 -1.57 -40.51
CA ALA A 296 -2.60 -1.47 -41.92
C ALA A 296 -3.24 -2.63 -42.72
N PRO A 297 -3.73 -2.41 -43.94
CA PRO A 297 -3.55 -1.22 -44.79
C PRO A 297 -4.57 -0.08 -44.60
N TYR A 298 -5.53 -0.20 -43.68
CA TYR A 298 -6.69 0.70 -43.60
C TYR A 298 -6.46 2.04 -42.89
N ALA A 299 -5.28 2.24 -42.29
CA ALA A 299 -4.94 3.39 -41.44
C ALA A 299 -4.28 4.57 -42.17
N ALA A 300 -4.01 4.45 -43.48
CA ALA A 300 -3.30 5.44 -44.27
C ALA A 300 -4.22 6.16 -45.27
N ALA A 301 -3.72 7.16 -46.01
CA ALA A 301 -4.54 8.08 -46.78
C ALA A 301 -5.38 7.45 -47.92
N GLY A 302 -4.93 6.34 -48.52
CA GLY A 302 -5.66 5.60 -49.54
C GLY A 302 -6.70 4.62 -48.97
N PHE A 303 -7.25 3.79 -49.84
CA PHE A 303 -8.25 2.77 -49.52
C PHE A 303 -7.69 1.37 -49.76
N ALA A 304 -8.25 0.39 -49.06
CA ALA A 304 -7.95 -1.03 -49.25
C ALA A 304 -9.22 -1.86 -49.08
N PHE A 305 -9.30 -2.98 -49.79
CA PHE A 305 -10.31 -4.02 -49.59
C PHE A 305 -9.87 -5.26 -50.37
N ASP A 306 -9.53 -6.35 -49.68
CA ASP A 306 -9.20 -7.62 -50.32
C ASP A 306 -10.33 -8.62 -50.14
N SER A 307 -11.24 -8.67 -51.11
CA SER A 307 -12.32 -9.65 -51.08
C SER A 307 -11.88 -11.10 -51.28
N ALA A 308 -10.60 -11.36 -51.56
CA ALA A 308 -10.07 -12.70 -51.77
C ALA A 308 -9.44 -13.32 -50.51
N ALA A 309 -9.17 -12.54 -49.46
CA ALA A 309 -8.36 -12.98 -48.31
C ALA A 309 -8.93 -12.60 -46.93
N PHE A 310 -10.24 -12.76 -46.72
CA PHE A 310 -10.88 -12.50 -45.42
C PHE A 310 -10.72 -13.63 -44.37
N PRO A 311 -10.86 -13.31 -43.06
CA PRO A 311 -11.11 -11.99 -42.47
C PRO A 311 -9.86 -11.11 -42.38
N ASP A 312 -10.03 -9.80 -42.57
CA ASP A 312 -8.98 -8.81 -42.39
C ASP A 312 -9.06 -8.19 -41.00
N GLU A 313 -7.92 -8.01 -40.34
CA GLU A 313 -7.84 -7.16 -39.15
C GLU A 313 -7.87 -5.69 -39.56
N ILE A 314 -8.88 -4.95 -39.10
CA ILE A 314 -9.04 -3.53 -39.44
C ILE A 314 -8.67 -2.60 -38.30
N ALA A 315 -8.73 -3.09 -37.06
CA ALA A 315 -8.38 -2.29 -35.89
C ALA A 315 -8.11 -3.18 -34.67
N ALA A 316 -7.29 -2.67 -33.75
CA ALA A 316 -7.02 -3.35 -32.49
C ALA A 316 -6.66 -2.37 -31.37
N SER A 317 -6.81 -2.81 -30.12
CA SER A 317 -6.12 -2.26 -28.96
C SER A 317 -5.33 -3.40 -28.33
N THR A 318 -4.07 -3.20 -27.95
CA THR A 318 -3.25 -4.21 -27.27
C THR A 318 -3.27 -4.08 -25.74
N ILE A 319 -4.09 -3.16 -25.23
CA ILE A 319 -4.24 -2.81 -23.81
C ILE A 319 -5.73 -2.55 -23.50
N PRO A 320 -6.14 -2.50 -22.21
CA PRO A 320 -7.45 -2.00 -21.84
C PRO A 320 -7.72 -0.63 -22.48
N SER A 321 -8.93 -0.44 -22.96
CA SER A 321 -9.31 0.75 -23.69
C SER A 321 -10.68 1.23 -23.23
N ALA A 322 -10.78 2.54 -22.96
CA ALA A 322 -12.05 3.24 -23.04
C ALA A 322 -12.63 3.10 -24.47
N THR A 323 -13.82 3.65 -24.73
CA THR A 323 -14.40 3.58 -26.07
C THR A 323 -13.51 4.26 -27.10
N THR A 324 -13.03 3.50 -28.08
CA THR A 324 -12.41 4.00 -29.32
C THR A 324 -13.47 4.02 -30.41
N THR A 325 -13.59 5.14 -31.11
CA THR A 325 -14.46 5.31 -32.28
C THR A 325 -13.63 5.23 -33.54
N TYR A 326 -14.04 4.36 -34.46
CA TYR A 326 -13.45 4.14 -35.77
C TYR A 326 -14.39 4.65 -36.87
N SER A 327 -14.03 5.77 -37.48
CA SER A 327 -14.77 6.38 -38.59
C SER A 327 -14.49 5.65 -39.89
N ALA A 328 -15.52 5.09 -40.51
CA ALA A 328 -15.41 4.32 -41.75
C ALA A 328 -15.75 5.18 -42.97
N ARG A 329 -14.93 5.08 -44.02
CA ARG A 329 -15.10 5.78 -45.30
C ARG A 329 -14.97 4.79 -46.43
N TYR A 330 -15.83 4.90 -47.44
CA TYR A 330 -15.87 3.96 -48.55
C TYR A 330 -15.79 4.69 -49.88
N ILE A 331 -15.16 4.05 -50.85
CA ILE A 331 -15.14 4.49 -52.26
C ILE A 331 -15.75 3.42 -53.15
N ALA A 332 -16.40 3.88 -54.20
CA ALA A 332 -16.78 3.07 -55.34
C ALA A 332 -16.59 3.87 -56.64
N ASN A 333 -15.83 3.31 -57.57
CA ASN A 333 -15.63 3.88 -58.91
C ASN A 333 -16.01 2.84 -59.97
N ILE A 334 -16.33 3.32 -61.16
CA ILE A 334 -16.63 2.46 -62.32
C ILE A 334 -15.78 2.86 -63.53
N ALA A 335 -15.65 1.93 -64.47
CA ALA A 335 -15.15 2.22 -65.80
C ALA A 335 -16.29 2.64 -66.73
N SER A 336 -15.97 3.29 -67.86
CA SER A 336 -16.98 3.71 -68.84
C SER A 336 -17.75 2.53 -69.47
N ASN A 337 -17.22 1.32 -69.37
CA ASN A 337 -17.82 0.08 -69.87
C ASN A 337 -18.33 -0.85 -68.75
N THR A 338 -18.31 -0.44 -67.48
CA THR A 338 -18.95 -1.19 -66.39
C THR A 338 -20.43 -1.36 -66.72
N GLU A 339 -20.93 -2.59 -66.59
CA GLU A 339 -22.29 -2.92 -66.99
C GLU A 339 -23.34 -2.20 -66.12
N ALA A 340 -24.46 -1.82 -66.71
CA ALA A 340 -25.57 -1.23 -65.94
C ALA A 340 -26.17 -2.29 -64.99
N GLY A 341 -26.43 -1.89 -63.74
CA GLY A 341 -26.88 -2.81 -62.70
C GLY A 341 -27.14 -2.13 -61.36
N SER A 342 -27.70 -2.87 -60.41
CA SER A 342 -27.84 -2.45 -59.01
C SER A 342 -26.85 -3.23 -58.16
N TYR A 343 -25.69 -2.62 -57.90
CA TYR A 343 -24.59 -3.28 -57.21
C TYR A 343 -24.73 -3.12 -55.69
N SER A 344 -24.50 -4.21 -54.95
CA SER A 344 -24.54 -4.20 -53.47
C SER A 344 -23.49 -5.13 -52.86
N ALA A 345 -23.13 -4.87 -51.61
CA ALA A 345 -22.21 -5.66 -50.81
C ALA A 345 -22.68 -5.72 -49.35
N THR A 346 -22.39 -6.83 -48.67
CA THR A 346 -22.62 -6.97 -47.22
C THR A 346 -21.29 -7.15 -46.52
N LEU A 347 -21.00 -6.26 -45.57
CA LEU A 347 -19.80 -6.30 -44.74
C LEU A 347 -20.15 -6.73 -43.30
N THR A 348 -19.35 -7.63 -42.73
CA THR A 348 -19.52 -8.15 -41.36
C THR A 348 -18.32 -7.73 -40.51
N TYR A 349 -18.60 -7.08 -39.38
CA TYR A 349 -17.59 -6.68 -38.40
C TYR A 349 -17.69 -7.53 -37.13
N VAL A 350 -16.56 -7.99 -36.60
CA VAL A 350 -16.50 -8.77 -35.37
C VAL A 350 -15.45 -8.19 -34.43
N ALA A 351 -15.85 -7.84 -33.20
CA ALA A 351 -14.93 -7.47 -32.14
C ALA A 351 -14.68 -8.64 -31.17
N THR A 352 -13.41 -8.91 -30.86
CA THR A 352 -12.98 -9.98 -29.95
C THR A 352 -12.06 -9.42 -28.87
N GLY A 353 -12.39 -9.62 -27.59
CA GLY A 353 -11.56 -9.20 -26.45
C GLY A 353 -10.50 -10.24 -26.08
N SER A 354 -9.34 -9.78 -25.58
CA SER A 354 -8.20 -10.60 -25.18
C SER A 354 -7.96 -10.51 -23.66
N PHE A 355 -8.71 -11.32 -22.91
CA PHE A 355 -8.75 -11.33 -21.43
C PHE A 355 -7.67 -12.20 -20.78
#